data_AF-A0A0T6AV91-F1
#
_entry.id   AF-A0A0T6AV91-F1
#
_cell.length_a   1.000
_cell.length_b   1.000
_cell.length_c   1.000
_cell.angle_alpha   90.00
_cell.angle_beta   90.00
_cell.angle_gamma   90.00
#
_symmetry.space_group_name_H-M   'P 1'
#
loop_
_entity.id
_entity.type
_entity.pdbx_description
1 polymer ?
#
loop_
_entity_poly.entity_id
_entity_poly.type
_entity_poly.pdbx_seq_one_letter_code
_entity_poly.pdbx_strand_id
1 'polypeptide(L)'
;MKTKKMSSDSDSEVNNKKHKALINNVINLDGRQHVGRATRSEPTAEVSEYNLIKSLRDSNDTVRLYDLTKSLKNRAVEVELRKKVKKTEVKSKTLAKPLEKPHADRIRRSTAYESTKTELDRWEPVVTANRVSTNLTFPLRDPNFDKMETGDVTSNWVLKSNLERELEKLEPKVEVVQVETESSSKLTLMEMMKRRKELAKLRRYQNYKEIKAKQQNKIKSKKFRRIQRKEKSKEQIKEFELLQKTNPEQALKKLEEIEMARAEERASLRHKSTGKWARNQQIRAKYDKESRKVLAEQLAISKDLMQKQQENTSSESEDDESGDDP
;
A
#
# COMPACT_ATOMS: atom_id res chain seq x y z
N MET A 1 -23.40 -96.86 12.07
CA MET A 1 -22.30 -96.38 11.21
C MET A 1 -22.32 -94.85 11.17
N LYS A 2 -21.33 -94.18 11.78
CA LYS A 2 -20.96 -92.79 11.47
C LYS A 2 -19.49 -92.62 11.85
N THR A 3 -18.65 -92.65 10.82
CA THR A 3 -17.19 -92.61 10.90
C THR A 3 -16.71 -91.19 11.20
N LYS A 4 -15.90 -91.04 12.26
CA LYS A 4 -15.18 -89.81 12.61
C LYS A 4 -13.94 -89.72 11.73
N LYS A 5 -13.93 -88.78 10.78
CA LYS A 5 -12.81 -88.54 9.86
C LYS A 5 -11.75 -87.71 10.60
N MET A 6 -10.63 -88.33 10.94
CA MET A 6 -9.39 -87.66 11.35
C MET A 6 -8.63 -87.31 10.07
N SER A 7 -8.41 -86.03 9.78
CA SER A 7 -7.48 -85.58 8.75
C SER A 7 -6.23 -85.00 9.42
N SER A 8 -5.15 -85.77 9.35
CA SER A 8 -3.79 -85.25 9.36
C SER A 8 -3.42 -85.04 7.89
N ASP A 9 -3.11 -83.80 7.51
CA ASP A 9 -2.14 -83.56 6.44
C ASP A 9 -1.46 -82.20 6.66
N SER A 10 -0.15 -82.22 6.51
CA SER A 10 0.80 -81.16 6.80
C SER A 10 1.35 -80.68 5.46
N ASP A 11 0.98 -79.48 5.03
CA ASP A 11 1.69 -78.79 3.95
C ASP A 11 1.95 -77.34 4.35
N SER A 12 3.23 -77.02 4.47
CA SER A 12 3.75 -75.71 4.85
C SER A 12 3.42 -74.66 3.78
N GLU A 13 2.45 -73.80 4.03
CA GLU A 13 2.24 -72.57 3.25
C GLU A 13 3.48 -71.67 3.35
N VAL A 14 4.36 -71.75 2.35
CA VAL A 14 5.45 -70.80 2.18
C VAL A 14 4.83 -69.43 1.99
N ASN A 15 4.95 -68.59 3.02
CA ASN A 15 4.41 -67.24 3.00
C ASN A 15 5.10 -66.42 1.89
N ASN A 16 4.42 -66.28 0.75
CA ASN A 16 4.91 -65.62 -0.47
C ASN A 16 5.47 -64.21 -0.22
N LYS A 17 4.99 -63.50 0.81
CA LYS A 17 5.51 -62.18 1.19
C LYS A 17 6.91 -62.27 1.79
N LYS A 18 7.17 -63.24 2.66
CA LYS A 18 8.49 -63.47 3.26
C LYS A 18 9.50 -63.95 2.21
N HIS A 19 9.07 -64.81 1.30
CA HIS A 19 9.88 -65.27 0.18
C HIS A 19 10.30 -64.12 -0.76
N LYS A 20 9.36 -63.24 -1.14
CA LYS A 20 9.68 -62.05 -1.94
C LYS A 20 10.63 -61.09 -1.22
N ALA A 21 10.45 -60.88 0.08
CA ALA A 21 11.33 -60.03 0.88
C ALA A 21 12.76 -60.61 0.96
N LEU A 22 12.89 -61.93 1.11
CA LEU A 22 14.17 -62.62 1.10
C LEU A 22 14.88 -62.46 -0.26
N ILE A 23 14.18 -62.68 -1.37
CA ILE A 23 14.73 -62.50 -2.72
C ILE A 23 15.21 -61.07 -2.93
N ASN A 24 14.44 -60.07 -2.53
CA ASN A 24 14.83 -58.66 -2.67
C ASN A 24 16.09 -58.33 -1.85
N ASN A 25 16.21 -58.87 -0.63
CA ASN A 25 17.40 -58.68 0.19
C ASN A 25 18.64 -59.35 -0.42
N VAL A 26 18.50 -60.53 -1.00
CA VAL A 26 19.60 -61.23 -1.71
C VAL A 26 20.02 -60.46 -2.95
N ILE A 27 19.07 -59.93 -3.74
CA ILE A 27 19.37 -59.11 -4.92
C ILE A 27 20.13 -57.82 -4.52
N ASN A 28 19.78 -57.21 -3.39
CA ASN A 28 20.42 -55.97 -2.92
C ASN A 28 21.87 -56.17 -2.47
N LEU A 29 22.28 -57.39 -2.10
CA LEU A 29 23.67 -57.68 -1.68
C LEU A 29 24.67 -57.67 -2.83
N ASP A 30 24.23 -57.91 -4.08
CA ASP A 30 25.12 -58.00 -5.24
C ASP A 30 25.57 -56.61 -5.77
N GLY A 31 25.03 -55.51 -5.23
CA GLY A 31 25.43 -54.13 -5.59
C GLY A 31 25.17 -53.72 -7.06
N ARG A 32 24.63 -54.63 -7.87
CA ARG A 32 24.28 -54.44 -9.29
C ARG A 32 22.76 -54.32 -9.44
N GLN A 33 22.31 -53.35 -10.24
CA GLN A 33 20.90 -53.18 -10.54
C GLN A 33 20.42 -54.28 -11.50
N HIS A 34 19.64 -55.22 -10.98
CA HIS A 34 19.04 -56.28 -11.77
C HIS A 34 17.76 -55.78 -12.45
N VAL A 35 17.77 -55.71 -13.77
CA VAL A 35 16.57 -55.45 -14.57
C VAL A 35 15.77 -56.75 -14.65
N GLY A 36 14.55 -56.75 -14.11
CA GLY A 36 13.68 -57.92 -14.15
C GLY A 36 13.25 -58.28 -15.58
N ARG A 37 13.07 -59.59 -15.84
CA ARG A 37 12.50 -60.08 -17.11
C ARG A 37 11.05 -59.63 -17.22
N ALA A 38 10.68 -59.02 -18.34
CA ALA A 38 9.31 -58.55 -18.58
C ALA A 38 8.29 -59.69 -18.41
N THR A 39 7.36 -59.54 -17.46
CA THR A 39 6.18 -60.40 -17.36
C THR A 39 5.13 -59.91 -18.35
N ARG A 40 4.50 -60.86 -19.04
CA ARG A 40 3.72 -60.62 -20.26
C ARG A 40 2.44 -59.80 -19.98
N SER A 41 2.37 -58.63 -20.63
CA SER A 41 1.21 -57.82 -21.05
C SER A 41 0.22 -57.30 -20.01
N GLU A 42 0.45 -56.07 -19.55
CA GLU A 42 -0.63 -55.09 -19.35
C GLU A 42 -0.50 -54.01 -20.44
N PRO A 43 -1.60 -53.41 -20.93
CA PRO A 43 -1.55 -52.37 -21.96
C PRO A 43 -0.91 -51.10 -21.38
N THR A 44 0.34 -50.83 -21.76
CA THR A 44 1.04 -49.57 -21.47
C THR A 44 0.87 -48.58 -22.63
N ALA A 45 0.66 -47.30 -22.29
CA ALA A 45 0.43 -46.22 -23.25
C ALA A 45 1.66 -45.87 -24.12
N GLU A 46 2.87 -46.26 -23.69
CA GLU A 46 4.11 -46.00 -24.41
C GLU A 46 4.94 -47.29 -24.53
N VAL A 47 5.31 -47.65 -25.77
CA VAL A 47 6.12 -48.83 -26.11
C VAL A 47 7.55 -48.38 -26.36
N SER A 48 8.48 -48.84 -25.54
CA SER A 48 9.93 -48.63 -25.72
C SER A 48 10.54 -49.85 -26.40
N GLU A 49 11.17 -49.66 -27.56
CA GLU A 49 11.84 -50.73 -28.33
C GLU A 49 12.97 -51.42 -27.54
N TYR A 50 13.54 -50.71 -26.56
CA TYR A 50 14.66 -51.19 -25.77
C TYR A 50 14.23 -51.83 -24.44
N ASN A 51 12.94 -51.80 -24.08
CA ASN A 51 12.40 -52.39 -22.84
C ASN A 51 13.10 -51.91 -21.54
N LEU A 52 13.77 -50.75 -21.55
CA LEU A 52 14.26 -50.10 -20.33
C LEU A 52 13.10 -49.35 -19.65
N ILE A 53 12.27 -50.06 -18.89
CA ILE A 53 11.24 -49.43 -18.04
C ILE A 53 11.79 -49.38 -16.60
N LYS A 54 12.41 -48.25 -16.23
CA LYS A 54 12.61 -47.88 -14.82
C LYS A 54 11.25 -47.46 -14.27
N SER A 55 10.90 -47.91 -13.06
CA SER A 55 9.59 -47.73 -12.44
C SER A 55 8.96 -46.36 -12.70
N LEU A 56 7.76 -46.38 -13.27
CA LEU A 56 6.93 -45.24 -13.70
C LEU A 56 6.43 -44.35 -12.54
N ARG A 57 7.22 -44.13 -11.49
CA ARG A 57 6.82 -43.35 -10.30
C ARG A 57 7.55 -42.03 -10.13
N ASP A 58 8.68 -41.82 -10.79
CA ASP A 58 9.40 -40.55 -10.69
C ASP A 58 9.63 -39.95 -12.08
N SER A 59 8.80 -38.95 -12.43
CA SER A 59 9.01 -38.07 -13.59
C SER A 59 10.28 -37.22 -13.50
N ASN A 60 11.07 -37.38 -12.43
CA ASN A 60 12.33 -36.69 -12.19
C ASN A 60 13.54 -37.41 -12.80
N ASP A 61 13.38 -38.66 -13.24
CA ASP A 61 14.47 -39.47 -13.81
C ASP A 61 14.56 -39.44 -15.35
N THR A 62 13.68 -38.69 -16.03
CA THR A 62 13.78 -38.50 -17.48
C THR A 62 14.89 -37.50 -17.81
N VAL A 63 15.92 -37.94 -18.53
CA VAL A 63 17.00 -37.06 -19.01
C VAL A 63 16.41 -36.01 -19.96
N ARG A 64 16.50 -34.73 -19.60
CA ARG A 64 16.03 -33.62 -20.46
C ARG A 64 17.02 -33.39 -21.59
N LEU A 65 16.50 -33.05 -22.78
CA LEU A 65 17.34 -32.75 -23.96
C LEU A 65 18.33 -31.62 -23.68
N TYR A 66 17.95 -30.60 -22.89
CA TYR A 66 18.86 -29.54 -22.49
C TYR A 66 20.02 -30.04 -21.61
N ASP A 67 19.81 -31.05 -20.77
CA ASP A 67 20.87 -31.61 -19.92
C ASP A 67 21.92 -32.37 -20.75
N LEU A 68 21.49 -33.05 -21.81
CA LEU A 68 22.41 -33.65 -22.79
C LEU A 68 23.23 -32.60 -23.53
N THR A 69 22.67 -31.42 -23.76
CA THR A 69 23.43 -30.35 -24.40
C THR A 69 24.52 -29.77 -23.50
N LYS A 70 24.51 -30.02 -22.17
CA LYS A 70 25.50 -29.47 -21.23
C LYS A 70 26.92 -30.01 -21.46
N SER A 71 27.07 -31.20 -22.03
CA SER A 71 28.36 -31.84 -22.30
C SER A 71 29.04 -31.40 -23.61
N LEU A 72 28.34 -30.66 -24.48
CA LEU A 72 28.90 -30.15 -25.74
C LEU A 72 30.02 -29.13 -25.49
N LYS A 73 31.02 -29.00 -26.36
CA LYS A 73 32.11 -28.02 -26.20
C LYS A 73 31.58 -26.59 -26.51
N ASN A 74 32.37 -25.56 -26.18
CA ASN A 74 32.00 -24.17 -26.42
C ASN A 74 32.31 -23.72 -27.86
N ARG A 75 31.88 -24.51 -28.86
CA ARG A 75 31.97 -24.09 -30.27
C ARG A 75 30.74 -23.25 -30.64
N ALA A 76 30.90 -22.28 -31.53
CA ALA A 76 29.80 -21.38 -31.92
C ALA A 76 28.51 -22.13 -32.33
N VAL A 77 28.64 -23.18 -33.13
CA VAL A 77 27.54 -24.05 -33.58
C VAL A 77 26.84 -24.74 -32.40
N GLU A 78 27.59 -25.15 -31.39
CA GLU A 78 27.10 -25.88 -30.21
C GLU A 78 26.39 -24.93 -29.23
N VAL A 79 26.82 -23.67 -29.15
CA VAL A 79 26.14 -22.60 -28.41
C VAL A 79 24.78 -22.27 -29.05
N GLU A 80 24.71 -22.20 -30.38
CA GLU A 80 23.43 -22.01 -31.08
C GLU A 80 22.47 -23.18 -30.87
N LEU A 81 22.99 -24.41 -30.91
CA LEU A 81 22.21 -25.62 -30.65
C LEU A 81 21.63 -25.61 -29.23
N ARG A 82 22.47 -25.32 -28.21
CA ARG A 82 22.03 -25.16 -26.81
C ARG A 82 20.91 -24.11 -26.68
N LYS A 83 21.04 -22.97 -27.37
CA LYS A 83 20.00 -21.92 -27.39
C LYS A 83 18.71 -22.39 -28.07
N LYS A 84 18.80 -23.17 -29.16
CA LYS A 84 17.62 -23.74 -29.84
C LYS A 84 16.91 -24.75 -28.96
N VAL A 85 17.64 -25.67 -28.33
CA VAL A 85 17.07 -26.69 -27.41
C VAL A 85 16.42 -26.05 -26.18
N LYS A 86 17.04 -25.01 -25.61
CA LYS A 86 16.43 -24.24 -24.50
C LYS A 86 15.15 -23.52 -24.93
N LYS A 87 15.11 -22.97 -26.15
CA LYS A 87 13.91 -22.32 -26.69
C LYS A 87 12.78 -23.31 -26.95
N THR A 88 13.10 -24.53 -27.41
CA THR A 88 12.08 -25.58 -27.63
C THR A 88 11.50 -26.06 -26.31
N GLU A 89 12.30 -26.22 -25.26
CA GLU A 89 11.77 -26.58 -23.93
C GLU A 89 10.80 -25.51 -23.38
N VAL A 90 11.15 -24.23 -23.47
CA VAL A 90 10.32 -23.13 -22.93
C VAL A 90 9.07 -22.87 -23.78
N LYS A 91 9.13 -23.04 -25.10
CA LYS A 91 8.02 -22.79 -26.03
C LYS A 91 7.20 -24.04 -26.36
N SER A 92 7.46 -25.17 -25.71
CA SER A 92 6.84 -26.48 -26.00
C SER A 92 5.36 -26.61 -25.66
N LYS A 93 4.70 -25.55 -25.13
CA LYS A 93 3.24 -25.56 -24.96
C LYS A 93 2.60 -25.58 -26.34
N THR A 94 2.23 -26.76 -26.79
CA THR A 94 1.44 -26.97 -27.99
C THR A 94 0.13 -26.19 -27.84
N LEU A 95 -0.28 -25.50 -28.90
CA LEU A 95 -1.58 -24.86 -28.91
C LEU A 95 -2.65 -25.94 -28.81
N ALA A 96 -3.58 -25.77 -27.89
CA ALA A 96 -4.73 -26.65 -27.80
C ALA A 96 -5.52 -26.59 -29.11
N LYS A 97 -6.12 -27.72 -29.49
CA LYS A 97 -7.06 -27.77 -30.61
C LYS A 97 -8.14 -26.70 -30.39
N PRO A 98 -8.47 -25.88 -31.42
CA PRO A 98 -9.52 -24.88 -31.28
C PRO A 98 -10.85 -25.55 -30.91
N LEU A 99 -11.60 -24.92 -30.01
CA LEU A 99 -12.93 -25.38 -29.64
C LEU A 99 -13.91 -25.23 -30.82
N GLU A 100 -15.00 -25.98 -30.79
CA GLU A 100 -16.11 -25.79 -31.72
C GLU A 100 -16.68 -24.37 -31.58
N LYS A 101 -17.13 -23.79 -32.70
CA LYS A 101 -17.67 -22.43 -32.77
C LYS A 101 -18.69 -22.10 -31.66
N PRO A 102 -19.74 -22.91 -31.40
CA PRO A 102 -20.72 -22.58 -30.35
C PRO A 102 -20.11 -22.49 -28.95
N HIS A 103 -19.12 -23.33 -28.65
CA HIS A 103 -18.40 -23.30 -27.37
C HIS A 103 -17.46 -22.09 -27.29
N ALA A 104 -16.71 -21.82 -28.36
CA ALA A 104 -15.84 -20.64 -28.43
C ALA A 104 -16.62 -19.33 -28.30
N ASP A 105 -17.77 -19.22 -28.97
CA ASP A 105 -18.62 -18.03 -28.93
C ASP A 105 -19.30 -17.85 -27.55
N ARG A 106 -19.61 -18.95 -26.86
CA ARG A 106 -20.08 -18.88 -25.46
C ARG A 106 -19.01 -18.29 -24.53
N ILE A 107 -17.76 -18.74 -24.66
CA ILE A 107 -16.64 -18.22 -23.89
C ILE A 107 -16.40 -16.75 -24.22
N ARG A 108 -16.40 -16.38 -25.50
CA ARG A 108 -16.25 -14.97 -25.92
C ARG A 108 -17.33 -14.07 -25.31
N ARG A 109 -18.58 -14.54 -25.28
CA ARG A 109 -19.68 -13.81 -24.65
C ARG A 109 -19.53 -13.70 -23.14
N SER A 110 -19.10 -14.75 -22.45
CA SER A 110 -18.88 -14.68 -21.00
C SER A 110 -17.75 -13.71 -20.66
N THR A 111 -16.64 -13.74 -21.41
CA THR A 111 -15.53 -12.80 -21.22
C THR A 111 -15.93 -11.36 -21.53
N ALA A 112 -16.72 -11.14 -22.59
CA ALA A 112 -17.22 -9.82 -22.94
C ALA A 112 -18.22 -9.30 -21.90
N TYR A 113 -19.07 -10.19 -21.36
CA TYR A 113 -19.97 -9.84 -20.27
C TYR A 113 -19.19 -9.40 -19.04
N GLU A 114 -18.18 -10.17 -18.61
CA GLU A 114 -17.33 -9.80 -17.47
C GLU A 114 -16.66 -8.45 -17.68
N SER A 115 -16.09 -8.18 -18.85
CA SER A 115 -15.48 -6.87 -19.13
C SER A 115 -16.53 -5.74 -19.05
N THR A 116 -17.68 -5.90 -19.70
CA THR A 116 -18.75 -4.88 -19.67
C THR A 116 -19.32 -4.67 -18.27
N LYS A 117 -19.45 -5.74 -17.47
CA LYS A 117 -19.85 -5.67 -16.07
C LYS A 117 -18.87 -4.81 -15.28
N THR A 118 -17.57 -5.05 -15.40
CA THR A 118 -16.57 -4.23 -14.70
C THR A 118 -16.56 -2.76 -15.14
N GLU A 119 -16.97 -2.46 -16.37
CA GLU A 119 -17.13 -1.08 -16.84
C GLU A 119 -18.38 -0.42 -16.27
N LEU A 120 -19.50 -1.15 -16.17
CA LEU A 120 -20.74 -0.67 -15.56
C LEU A 120 -20.62 -0.52 -14.04
N ASP A 121 -19.87 -1.39 -13.37
CA ASP A 121 -19.60 -1.30 -11.92
C ASP A 121 -18.95 0.06 -11.56
N ARG A 122 -18.20 0.68 -12.48
CA ARG A 122 -17.64 2.04 -12.28
C ARG A 122 -18.72 3.12 -12.12
N TRP A 123 -19.90 2.90 -12.67
CA TRP A 123 -21.04 3.82 -12.57
C TRP A 123 -21.90 3.59 -11.33
N GLU A 124 -21.74 2.45 -10.64
CA GLU A 124 -22.51 2.11 -9.44
C GLU A 124 -22.42 3.18 -8.34
N PRO A 125 -21.24 3.77 -8.01
CA PRO A 125 -21.14 4.84 -7.02
C PRO A 125 -21.92 6.10 -7.40
N VAL A 126 -21.96 6.45 -8.69
CA VAL A 126 -22.71 7.63 -9.18
C VAL A 126 -24.21 7.37 -9.10
N VAL A 127 -24.64 6.18 -9.51
CA VAL A 127 -26.05 5.76 -9.44
C VAL A 127 -26.54 5.67 -8.00
N THR A 128 -25.75 5.07 -7.11
CA THR A 128 -26.10 4.97 -5.68
C THR A 128 -26.14 6.34 -5.01
N ALA A 129 -25.17 7.22 -5.28
CA ALA A 129 -25.19 8.59 -4.79
C ALA A 129 -26.45 9.35 -5.25
N ASN A 130 -26.83 9.21 -6.53
CA ASN A 130 -28.06 9.81 -7.04
C ASN A 130 -29.32 9.22 -6.39
N ARG A 131 -29.36 7.91 -6.12
CA ARG A 131 -30.49 7.25 -5.42
C ARG A 131 -30.62 7.65 -3.96
N VAL A 132 -29.50 7.87 -3.28
CA VAL A 132 -29.45 8.27 -1.86
C VAL A 132 -29.70 9.78 -1.70
N SER A 133 -29.43 10.58 -2.73
CA SER A 133 -29.64 12.03 -2.68
C SER A 133 -31.12 12.37 -2.45
N THR A 134 -31.39 13.33 -1.56
CA THR A 134 -32.76 13.74 -1.22
C THR A 134 -33.42 14.53 -2.35
N ASN A 135 -32.64 15.36 -3.05
CA ASN A 135 -33.10 16.19 -4.16
C ASN A 135 -32.13 16.08 -5.33
N LEU A 136 -32.66 15.86 -6.53
CA LEU A 136 -31.92 15.91 -7.80
C LEU A 136 -32.42 17.10 -8.63
N THR A 137 -31.53 18.01 -8.99
CA THR A 137 -31.83 19.14 -9.86
C THR A 137 -31.30 18.87 -11.26
N PHE A 138 -32.16 19.04 -12.26
CA PHE A 138 -31.82 18.87 -13.67
C PHE A 138 -31.84 20.22 -14.39
N PRO A 139 -30.89 20.50 -15.31
CA PRO A 139 -29.86 19.58 -15.83
C PRO A 139 -28.73 19.27 -14.84
N LEU A 140 -28.22 18.03 -14.80
CA LEU A 140 -27.14 17.62 -13.88
C LEU A 140 -25.81 18.34 -14.14
N ARG A 141 -25.56 18.65 -15.41
CA ARG A 141 -24.44 19.46 -15.87
C ARG A 141 -25.05 20.67 -16.54
N ASP A 142 -24.82 21.83 -15.96
CA ASP A 142 -25.21 23.07 -16.60
C ASP A 142 -24.40 23.20 -17.91
N PRO A 143 -25.05 23.29 -19.08
CA PRO A 143 -24.34 23.45 -20.36
C PRO A 143 -23.52 24.74 -20.41
N ASN A 144 -23.86 25.71 -19.54
CA ASN A 144 -23.14 26.97 -19.38
C ASN A 144 -21.94 26.89 -18.40
N PHE A 145 -21.75 25.76 -17.72
CA PHE A 145 -20.59 25.49 -16.86
C PHE A 145 -19.52 24.65 -17.56
N ASP A 146 -19.62 24.47 -18.87
CA ASP A 146 -18.45 24.16 -19.66
C ASP A 146 -17.52 25.36 -19.58
N LYS A 147 -16.63 25.28 -18.58
CA LYS A 147 -15.37 25.97 -18.40
C LYS A 147 -15.26 27.19 -19.31
N MET A 148 -15.38 28.39 -18.74
CA MET A 148 -14.55 29.49 -19.21
C MET A 148 -13.11 29.01 -19.06
N GLU A 149 -12.59 28.31 -20.08
CA GLU A 149 -11.19 27.98 -20.15
C GLU A 149 -10.46 29.32 -20.07
N THR A 150 -9.42 29.38 -19.24
CA THR A 150 -8.57 30.56 -19.12
C THR A 150 -8.07 31.05 -20.50
N GLY A 151 -8.11 30.21 -21.54
CA GLY A 151 -7.88 30.55 -22.94
C GLY A 151 -8.86 31.57 -23.53
N ASP A 152 -10.16 31.49 -23.24
CA ASP A 152 -11.13 32.48 -23.76
C ASP A 152 -10.94 33.84 -23.11
N VAL A 153 -10.53 33.87 -21.83
CA VAL A 153 -10.13 35.10 -21.14
C VAL A 153 -8.87 35.69 -21.78
N THR A 154 -7.94 34.87 -22.30
CA THR A 154 -6.72 35.35 -22.98
C THR A 154 -6.98 35.92 -24.37
N SER A 155 -8.02 35.47 -25.07
CA SER A 155 -8.32 35.95 -26.44
C SER A 155 -8.74 37.43 -26.48
N ASN A 156 -9.45 37.89 -25.44
CA ASN A 156 -9.87 39.28 -25.28
C ASN A 156 -8.96 40.08 -24.32
N TRP A 157 -7.91 39.45 -23.78
CA TRP A 157 -6.94 40.11 -22.92
C TRP A 157 -5.86 40.81 -23.74
N VAL A 158 -6.14 42.06 -24.08
CA VAL A 158 -5.11 42.94 -24.64
C VAL A 158 -4.21 43.40 -23.48
N LEU A 159 -3.04 42.77 -23.31
CA LEU A 159 -2.09 43.10 -22.24
C LEU A 159 -1.61 44.56 -22.27
N LYS A 160 -1.56 45.17 -23.47
CA LYS A 160 -1.10 46.54 -23.71
C LYS A 160 -1.86 47.17 -24.88
N SER A 161 -2.32 48.40 -24.69
CA SER A 161 -2.87 49.23 -25.76
C SER A 161 -1.82 49.47 -26.85
N ASN A 162 -2.24 49.72 -28.10
CA ASN A 162 -1.31 49.99 -29.20
C ASN A 162 -0.36 51.16 -28.87
N LEU A 163 -0.88 52.18 -28.18
CA LEU A 163 -0.10 53.32 -27.69
C LEU A 163 0.97 52.89 -26.67
N GLU A 164 0.64 52.01 -25.72
CA GLU A 164 1.59 51.52 -24.70
C GLU A 164 2.70 50.67 -25.34
N ARG A 165 2.37 49.95 -26.42
CA ARG A 165 3.33 49.15 -27.20
C ARG A 165 4.28 50.04 -28.00
N GLU A 166 3.84 51.22 -28.44
CA GLU A 166 4.68 52.22 -29.09
C GLU A 166 5.54 52.97 -28.07
N LEU A 167 4.99 53.30 -26.89
CA LEU A 167 5.74 53.92 -25.79
C LEU A 167 6.87 53.00 -25.28
N GLU A 168 6.63 51.69 -25.14
CA GLU A 168 7.67 50.73 -24.72
C GLU A 168 8.79 50.55 -25.76
N LYS A 169 8.51 50.79 -27.05
CA LYS A 169 9.57 50.81 -28.08
C LYS A 169 10.42 52.07 -27.99
N LEU A 170 9.84 53.16 -27.52
CA LEU A 170 10.48 54.47 -27.36
C LEU A 170 11.23 54.57 -26.01
N GLU A 171 10.80 53.82 -24.99
CA GLU A 171 11.49 53.75 -23.70
C GLU A 171 12.53 52.61 -23.69
N PRO A 172 13.83 52.87 -23.47
CA PRO A 172 14.80 51.80 -23.28
C PRO A 172 14.44 50.98 -22.03
N LYS A 173 14.67 49.66 -22.09
CA LYS A 173 14.44 48.72 -20.99
C LYS A 173 14.92 49.31 -19.67
N VAL A 174 13.97 49.61 -18.80
CA VAL A 174 14.19 50.06 -17.44
C VAL A 174 14.99 48.99 -16.71
N GLU A 175 16.30 49.21 -16.57
CA GLU A 175 17.08 48.57 -15.50
C GLU A 175 16.32 48.81 -14.21
N VAL A 176 16.20 47.76 -13.38
CA VAL A 176 15.45 47.77 -12.13
C VAL A 176 15.71 49.08 -11.40
N VAL A 177 14.73 49.98 -11.46
CA VAL A 177 14.78 51.28 -10.80
C VAL A 177 14.92 50.97 -9.32
N GLN A 178 16.16 51.04 -8.85
CA GLN A 178 16.41 51.48 -7.49
C GLN A 178 15.57 52.74 -7.36
N VAL A 179 14.65 52.77 -6.40
CA VAL A 179 13.75 53.90 -6.19
C VAL A 179 14.63 55.12 -5.96
N GLU A 180 14.92 55.83 -7.04
CA GLU A 180 15.59 57.11 -6.99
C GLU A 180 14.64 58.00 -6.21
N THR A 181 15.17 58.49 -5.09
CA THR A 181 14.57 59.50 -4.27
C THR A 181 14.24 60.70 -5.14
N GLU A 182 12.96 60.86 -5.42
CA GLU A 182 12.29 62.13 -5.70
C GLU A 182 13.07 63.05 -6.66
N SER A 183 13.03 62.76 -7.96
CA SER A 183 13.23 63.81 -8.95
C SER A 183 12.11 64.84 -8.75
N SER A 184 12.47 65.99 -8.18
CA SER A 184 11.60 67.11 -7.83
C SER A 184 11.05 67.82 -9.07
N SER A 185 10.28 67.12 -9.89
CA SER A 185 9.49 67.73 -10.95
C SER A 185 8.31 68.48 -10.33
N LYS A 186 8.07 69.71 -10.80
CA LYS A 186 6.97 70.58 -10.35
C LYS A 186 5.65 69.96 -10.84
N LEU A 187 5.12 68.99 -10.09
CA LEU A 187 3.86 68.33 -10.40
C LEU A 187 2.68 69.27 -10.17
N THR A 188 1.67 69.18 -11.04
CA THR A 188 0.42 69.91 -10.84
C THR A 188 -0.34 69.32 -9.65
N LEU A 189 -1.16 70.12 -8.94
CA LEU A 189 -1.93 69.66 -7.77
C LEU A 189 -2.73 68.36 -8.04
N MET A 190 -3.32 68.23 -9.22
CA MET A 190 -4.06 67.03 -9.62
C MET A 190 -3.17 65.79 -9.78
N GLU A 191 -1.95 65.96 -10.29
CA GLU A 191 -0.97 64.88 -10.44
C GLU A 191 -0.43 64.43 -9.09
N MET A 192 -0.19 65.36 -8.16
CA MET A 192 0.17 65.04 -6.79
C MET A 192 -0.91 64.21 -6.10
N MET A 193 -2.19 64.55 -6.28
CA MET A 193 -3.31 63.78 -5.72
C MET A 193 -3.41 62.37 -6.33
N LYS A 194 -3.24 62.24 -7.65
CA LYS A 194 -3.23 60.94 -8.34
C LYS A 194 -2.07 60.07 -7.86
N ARG A 195 -0.86 60.62 -7.82
CA ARG A 195 0.34 59.94 -7.32
C ARG A 195 0.18 59.50 -5.86
N ARG A 196 -0.39 60.35 -5.00
CA ARG A 196 -0.71 59.98 -3.60
C ARG A 196 -1.71 58.82 -3.53
N LYS A 197 -2.75 58.82 -4.38
CA LYS A 197 -3.75 57.76 -4.46
C LYS A 197 -3.14 56.45 -4.95
N GLU A 198 -2.25 56.49 -5.93
CA GLU A 198 -1.52 55.33 -6.45
C GLU A 198 -0.55 54.77 -5.41
N LEU A 199 0.23 55.63 -4.76
CA LEU A 199 1.11 55.22 -3.66
C LEU A 199 0.33 54.60 -2.50
N ALA A 200 -0.84 55.15 -2.14
CA ALA A 200 -1.70 54.57 -1.11
C ALA A 200 -2.22 53.19 -1.51
N LYS A 201 -2.61 53.00 -2.78
CA LYS A 201 -3.00 51.67 -3.31
C LYS A 201 -1.85 50.68 -3.26
N LEU A 202 -0.65 51.07 -3.70
CA LEU A 202 0.54 50.23 -3.70
C LEU A 202 0.95 49.83 -2.28
N ARG A 203 0.99 50.78 -1.34
CA ARG A 203 1.25 50.51 0.09
C ARG A 203 0.21 49.54 0.66
N ARG A 204 -1.07 49.72 0.36
CA ARG A 204 -2.13 48.80 0.80
C ARG A 204 -1.94 47.38 0.24
N TYR A 205 -1.58 47.27 -1.04
CA TYR A 205 -1.32 45.98 -1.67
C TYR A 205 -0.11 45.26 -1.07
N GLN A 206 1.00 45.98 -0.88
CA GLN A 206 2.21 45.47 -0.22
C GLN A 206 1.90 44.98 1.20
N ASN A 207 1.20 45.80 1.99
CA ASN A 207 0.78 45.43 3.35
C ASN A 207 -0.07 44.15 3.36
N TYR A 208 -1.02 44.00 2.43
CA TYR A 208 -1.85 42.80 2.35
C TYR A 208 -1.01 41.55 2.04
N LYS A 209 -0.07 41.66 1.09
CA LYS A 209 0.86 40.59 0.74
C LYS A 209 1.73 40.19 1.93
N GLU A 210 2.25 41.17 2.66
CA GLU A 210 3.03 40.94 3.89
C GLU A 210 2.21 40.27 4.98
N ILE A 211 0.97 40.71 5.23
CA ILE A 211 0.09 40.09 6.23
C ILE A 211 -0.19 38.64 5.85
N LYS A 212 -0.50 38.36 4.58
CA LYS A 212 -0.74 37.01 4.07
C LYS A 212 0.51 36.13 4.22
N ALA A 213 1.69 36.66 3.89
CA ALA A 213 2.96 35.95 4.07
C ALA A 213 3.27 35.67 5.55
N LYS A 214 3.09 36.65 6.44
CA LYS A 214 3.23 36.50 7.89
C LYS A 214 2.27 35.44 8.44
N GLN A 215 1.02 35.44 7.99
CA GLN A 215 0.03 34.42 8.37
C GLN A 215 0.45 33.03 7.89
N GLN A 216 0.89 32.90 6.64
CA GLN A 216 1.37 31.63 6.08
C GLN A 216 2.61 31.11 6.83
N ASN A 217 3.58 31.99 7.15
CA ASN A 217 4.75 31.66 7.94
C ASN A 217 4.37 31.21 9.35
N LYS A 218 3.38 31.86 9.98
CA LYS A 218 2.84 31.45 11.28
C LYS A 218 2.16 30.08 11.22
N ILE A 219 1.37 29.80 10.17
CA ILE A 219 0.73 28.50 9.94
C ILE A 219 1.81 27.42 9.77
N LYS A 220 2.80 27.65 8.90
CA LYS A 220 3.91 26.73 8.65
C LYS A 220 4.74 26.48 9.91
N SER A 221 5.12 27.53 10.63
CA SER A 221 5.88 27.44 11.88
C SER A 221 5.10 26.68 12.97
N LYS A 222 3.79 26.92 13.11
CA LYS A 222 2.94 26.15 14.03
C LYS A 222 2.84 24.68 13.61
N LYS A 223 2.65 24.39 12.33
CA LYS A 223 2.58 23.03 11.79
C LYS A 223 3.91 22.29 12.00
N PHE A 224 5.04 22.94 11.69
CA PHE A 224 6.39 22.42 11.91
C PHE A 224 6.60 22.06 13.38
N ARG A 225 6.37 22.99 14.31
CA ARG A 225 6.50 22.68 15.75
C ARG A 225 5.56 21.57 16.21
N ARG A 226 4.33 21.48 15.67
CA ARG A 226 3.40 20.40 16.00
C ARG A 226 3.92 19.05 15.53
N ILE A 227 4.46 18.97 14.32
CA ILE A 227 5.05 17.75 13.77
C ILE A 227 6.31 17.38 14.56
N GLN A 228 7.21 18.33 14.77
CA GLN A 228 8.46 18.14 15.51
C GLN A 228 8.22 17.62 16.94
N ARG A 229 7.21 18.14 17.66
CA ARG A 229 6.84 17.61 18.99
C ARG A 229 6.37 16.15 18.90
N LYS A 230 5.56 15.81 17.90
CA LYS A 230 5.10 14.43 17.69
C LYS A 230 6.25 13.49 17.34
N GLU A 231 7.22 13.94 16.55
CA GLU A 231 8.42 13.18 16.21
C GLU A 231 9.27 12.94 17.46
N LYS A 232 9.56 13.99 18.24
CA LYS A 232 10.29 13.86 19.51
C LYS A 232 9.61 12.90 20.49
N SER A 233 8.27 12.97 20.64
CA SER A 233 7.55 12.03 21.50
C SER A 233 7.67 10.58 21.01
N LYS A 234 7.67 10.35 19.69
CA LYS A 234 7.89 9.01 19.12
C LYS A 234 9.33 8.52 19.32
N GLU A 235 10.31 9.41 19.20
CA GLU A 235 11.72 9.11 19.47
C GLU A 235 11.91 8.71 20.94
N GLN A 236 11.34 9.46 21.87
CA GLN A 236 11.38 9.14 23.30
C GLN A 236 10.77 7.77 23.63
N ILE A 237 9.66 7.40 22.97
CA ILE A 237 9.06 6.06 23.13
C ILE A 237 10.01 4.97 22.62
N LYS A 238 10.63 5.17 21.44
CA LYS A 238 11.59 4.21 20.88
C LYS A 238 12.86 4.08 21.73
N GLU A 239 13.37 5.21 22.24
CA GLU A 239 14.51 5.23 23.15
C GLU A 239 14.18 4.45 24.43
N PHE A 240 12.99 4.66 25.00
CA PHE A 240 12.52 3.91 26.17
C PHE A 240 12.43 2.40 25.89
N GLU A 241 11.86 1.98 24.75
CA GLU A 241 11.80 0.57 24.34
C GLU A 241 13.19 -0.05 24.15
N LEU A 242 14.16 0.73 23.66
CA LEU A 242 15.54 0.27 23.51
C LEU A 242 16.24 0.16 24.86
N LEU A 243 16.10 1.17 25.72
CA LEU A 243 16.66 1.16 27.08
C LEU A 243 16.11 -0.02 27.90
N GLN A 244 14.83 -0.34 27.76
CA GLN A 244 14.23 -1.51 28.42
C GLN A 244 14.94 -2.82 28.04
N LYS A 245 15.44 -2.93 26.80
CA LYS A 245 16.14 -4.13 26.30
C LYS A 245 17.63 -4.15 26.65
N THR A 246 18.28 -3.00 26.71
CA THR A 246 19.74 -2.91 26.88
C THR A 246 20.16 -2.67 28.33
N ASN A 247 19.43 -1.82 29.07
CA ASN A 247 19.74 -1.47 30.45
C ASN A 247 18.48 -1.19 31.29
N PRO A 248 18.00 -2.20 32.06
CA PRO A 248 16.77 -2.08 32.83
C PRO A 248 16.84 -1.01 33.93
N GLU A 249 18.02 -0.75 34.53
CA GLU A 249 18.15 0.25 35.61
C GLU A 249 17.94 1.69 35.12
N GLN A 250 18.40 2.00 33.91
CA GLN A 250 18.18 3.33 33.30
C GLN A 250 16.73 3.51 32.84
N ALA A 251 16.08 2.42 32.41
CA ALA A 251 14.65 2.44 32.08
C ALA A 251 13.79 2.74 33.32
N LEU A 252 14.13 2.16 34.48
CA LEU A 252 13.45 2.45 35.75
C LEU A 252 13.56 3.92 36.16
N LYS A 253 14.76 4.52 36.07
CA LYS A 253 14.95 5.96 36.35
C LYS A 253 14.12 6.85 35.42
N LYS A 254 14.04 6.49 34.13
CA LYS A 254 13.19 7.22 33.17
C LYS A 254 11.70 7.08 33.47
N LEU A 255 11.29 5.93 33.99
CA LEU A 255 9.93 5.70 34.46
C LEU A 255 9.63 6.56 35.69
N GLU A 256 10.52 6.60 36.68
CA GLU A 256 10.41 7.46 37.87
C GLU A 256 10.30 8.96 37.50
N GLU A 257 11.09 9.44 36.53
CA GLU A 257 10.97 10.82 36.01
C GLU A 257 9.56 11.12 35.45
N ILE A 258 8.97 10.15 34.73
CA ILE A 258 7.60 10.27 34.19
C ILE A 258 6.57 10.29 35.34
N GLU A 259 6.79 9.50 36.39
CA GLU A 259 5.91 9.47 37.57
C GLU A 259 6.00 10.73 38.42
N MET A 260 7.19 11.32 38.56
CA MET A 260 7.35 12.63 39.18
C MET A 260 6.58 13.70 38.41
N ALA A 261 6.74 13.77 37.08
CA ALA A 261 5.98 14.70 36.24
C ALA A 261 4.46 14.48 36.38
N ARG A 262 4.05 13.22 36.53
CA ARG A 262 2.65 12.84 36.80
C ARG A 262 2.16 13.37 38.15
N ALA A 263 2.96 13.24 39.20
CA ALA A 263 2.65 13.75 40.54
C ALA A 263 2.55 15.27 40.54
N GLU A 264 3.46 15.96 39.86
CA GLU A 264 3.43 17.42 39.67
C GLU A 264 2.18 17.89 38.91
N GLU A 265 1.76 17.16 37.88
CA GLU A 265 0.52 17.47 37.14
C GLU A 265 -0.74 17.22 37.96
N ARG A 266 -0.75 16.19 38.82
CA ARG A 266 -1.84 15.97 39.78
C ARG A 266 -1.91 17.09 40.82
N ALA A 267 -0.77 17.56 41.32
CA ALA A 267 -0.70 18.65 42.27
C ALA A 267 -1.12 20.00 41.65
N SER A 268 -0.70 20.27 40.41
CA SER A 268 -0.93 21.56 39.76
C SER A 268 -2.27 21.67 38.99
N LEU A 269 -2.94 20.54 38.72
CA LEU A 269 -4.25 20.47 38.04
C LEU A 269 -4.34 21.20 36.68
N ARG A 270 -3.20 21.44 36.01
CA ARG A 270 -3.12 22.30 34.81
C ARG A 270 -3.97 21.79 33.65
N HIS A 271 -4.11 20.47 33.51
CA HIS A 271 -4.85 19.84 32.42
C HIS A 271 -6.29 19.44 32.76
N LYS A 272 -6.83 19.80 33.94
CA LYS A 272 -8.20 19.42 34.38
C LYS A 272 -9.34 20.18 33.67
N SER A 273 -9.03 21.05 32.70
CA SER A 273 -10.01 21.81 31.90
C SER A 273 -10.94 22.75 32.71
N THR A 274 -10.58 23.12 33.94
CA THR A 274 -11.39 23.98 34.82
C THR A 274 -11.16 25.50 34.59
N GLY A 275 -10.06 25.86 33.92
CA GLY A 275 -9.65 27.25 33.70
C GLY A 275 -10.56 28.06 32.78
N LYS A 276 -10.44 29.39 32.81
CA LYS A 276 -11.23 30.33 31.97
C LYS A 276 -11.10 30.03 30.47
N TRP A 277 -9.92 29.61 30.02
CA TRP A 277 -9.68 29.21 28.62
C TRP A 277 -10.50 27.97 28.23
N ALA A 278 -10.48 26.93 29.06
CA ALA A 278 -11.21 25.70 28.81
C ALA A 278 -12.72 25.93 28.81
N ARG A 279 -13.24 26.73 29.75
CA ARG A 279 -14.65 27.17 29.74
C ARG A 279 -15.05 27.89 28.45
N ASN A 280 -14.21 28.81 27.95
CA ASN A 280 -14.47 29.50 26.69
C ASN A 280 -14.41 28.53 25.49
N GLN A 281 -13.47 27.59 25.49
CA GLN A 281 -13.41 26.55 24.45
C GLN A 281 -14.61 25.59 24.50
N GLN A 282 -15.13 25.28 25.68
CA GLN A 282 -16.31 24.44 25.85
C GLN A 282 -17.57 25.10 25.26
N ILE A 283 -17.72 26.43 25.44
CA ILE A 283 -18.80 27.20 24.80
C ILE A 283 -18.69 27.13 23.27
N ARG A 284 -17.46 27.29 22.75
CA ARG A 284 -17.19 27.25 21.30
C ARG A 284 -17.32 25.86 20.70
N ALA A 285 -16.98 24.82 21.46
CA ALA A 285 -17.04 23.42 21.05
C ALA A 285 -18.45 22.94 20.71
N LYS A 286 -19.50 23.69 21.07
CA LYS A 286 -20.87 23.44 20.60
C LYS A 286 -20.98 23.61 19.08
N TYR A 287 -20.35 24.64 18.53
CA TYR A 287 -20.50 25.03 17.14
C TYR A 287 -19.27 24.71 16.28
N ASP A 288 -18.08 24.68 16.88
CA ASP A 288 -16.82 24.48 16.17
C ASP A 288 -16.18 23.11 16.49
N LYS A 289 -15.79 22.40 15.43
CA LYS A 289 -15.16 21.07 15.51
C LYS A 289 -13.72 21.16 16.00
N GLU A 290 -13.01 22.25 15.73
CA GLU A 290 -11.61 22.41 16.12
C GLU A 290 -11.48 22.61 17.64
N SER A 291 -12.28 23.50 18.22
CA SER A 291 -12.37 23.69 19.68
C SER A 291 -12.72 22.39 20.42
N ARG A 292 -13.61 21.55 19.85
CA ARG A 292 -13.91 20.21 20.41
C ARG A 292 -12.71 19.29 20.42
N LYS A 293 -11.93 19.24 19.32
CA LYS A 293 -10.70 18.44 19.25
C LYS A 293 -9.67 18.91 20.27
N VAL A 294 -9.49 20.22 20.41
CA VAL A 294 -8.53 20.80 21.36
C VAL A 294 -8.90 20.49 22.81
N LEU A 295 -10.20 20.54 23.16
CA LEU A 295 -10.68 20.19 24.49
C LEU A 295 -10.50 18.68 24.76
N ALA A 296 -10.81 17.83 23.77
CA ALA A 296 -10.56 16.39 23.84
C ALA A 296 -9.06 16.06 23.99
N GLU A 297 -8.18 16.73 23.26
CA GLU A 297 -6.72 16.59 23.41
C GLU A 297 -6.26 16.96 24.83
N GLN A 298 -6.78 18.06 25.41
CA GLN A 298 -6.44 18.44 26.79
C GLN A 298 -6.93 17.40 27.82
N LEU A 299 -8.15 16.88 27.66
CA LEU A 299 -8.69 15.84 28.53
C LEU A 299 -7.93 14.52 28.36
N ALA A 300 -7.50 14.16 27.15
CA ALA A 300 -6.67 12.98 26.89
C ALA A 300 -5.34 13.09 27.64
N ILE A 301 -4.64 14.22 27.54
CA ILE A 301 -3.41 14.48 28.31
C ILE A 301 -3.65 14.30 29.82
N SER A 302 -4.78 14.83 30.34
CA SER A 302 -5.12 14.65 31.76
C SER A 302 -5.36 13.19 32.14
N LYS A 303 -5.98 12.41 31.24
CA LYS A 303 -6.24 10.97 31.45
C LYS A 303 -4.96 10.17 31.39
N ASP A 304 -4.10 10.40 30.41
CA ASP A 304 -2.82 9.71 30.25
C ASP A 304 -1.89 9.94 31.44
N LEU A 305 -1.89 11.17 31.98
CA LEU A 305 -1.18 11.47 33.23
C LEU A 305 -1.88 10.82 34.42
N MET A 306 -3.21 10.84 34.53
CA MET A 306 -3.87 10.23 35.70
C MET A 306 -3.87 8.69 35.69
N GLN A 307 -3.78 8.05 34.52
CA GLN A 307 -3.81 6.60 34.35
C GLN A 307 -2.58 5.98 35.02
N LYS A 308 -2.83 5.22 36.08
CA LYS A 308 -1.82 4.33 36.67
C LYS A 308 -1.57 3.24 35.64
N GLN A 309 -0.33 3.07 35.17
CA GLN A 309 0.03 1.85 34.46
C GLN A 309 -0.17 0.72 35.46
N GLN A 310 -1.14 -0.16 35.19
CA GLN A 310 -1.18 -1.40 35.94
C GLN A 310 0.11 -2.14 35.59
N GLU A 311 0.96 -2.34 36.60
CA GLU A 311 1.98 -3.37 36.52
C GLU A 311 1.21 -4.66 36.24
N ASN A 312 1.45 -5.28 35.08
CA ASN A 312 0.94 -6.61 34.80
C ASN A 312 1.64 -7.60 35.75
N THR A 313 1.19 -7.62 36.99
CA THR A 313 1.35 -8.72 37.93
C THR A 313 0.05 -9.50 37.93
N SER A 314 -0.27 -10.14 36.82
CA SER A 314 -1.34 -11.15 36.75
C SER A 314 -0.85 -12.26 35.83
N SER A 315 0.04 -13.07 36.41
CA SER A 315 0.01 -14.52 36.21
C SER A 315 -1.21 -15.02 36.98
N GLU A 316 -2.00 -15.92 36.38
CA GLU A 316 -3.18 -16.60 36.94
C GLU A 316 -4.44 -15.70 37.14
N SER A 317 -5.66 -16.03 36.72
CA SER A 317 -6.25 -17.26 36.20
C SER A 317 -7.26 -16.95 35.09
N GLU A 318 -7.44 -17.93 34.20
CA GLU A 318 -8.54 -18.03 33.26
C GLU A 318 -9.92 -18.11 33.96
N ASP A 319 -10.98 -17.91 33.17
CA ASP A 319 -12.40 -18.19 33.42
C ASP A 319 -13.22 -17.10 34.15
N ASP A 320 -14.03 -16.32 33.41
CA ASP A 320 -15.43 -16.71 33.20
C ASP A 320 -16.13 -15.79 32.17
N GLU A 321 -16.93 -16.42 31.35
CA GLU A 321 -17.68 -15.92 30.21
C GLU A 321 -19.05 -15.42 30.69
N SER A 322 -19.38 -14.15 30.46
CA SER A 322 -20.78 -13.71 30.51
C SER A 322 -20.99 -12.47 29.64
N GLY A 323 -21.57 -12.70 28.47
CA GLY A 323 -22.16 -11.65 27.65
C GLY A 323 -23.47 -11.13 28.25
N ASP A 324 -23.72 -9.84 28.05
CA ASP A 324 -25.07 -9.32 27.89
C ASP A 324 -24.97 -7.98 27.13
N ASP A 325 -25.65 -7.93 25.98
CA ASP A 325 -25.83 -6.76 25.11
C ASP A 325 -27.32 -6.38 25.22
N PRO A 326 -27.65 -5.08 25.14
CA PRO A 326 -27.97 -4.55 23.81
C PRO A 326 -27.48 -3.12 23.50
#